data_AF-A0A6J5H4J9-F1
#
_entry.id   AF-A0A6J5H4J9-F1
#
_cell.length_a   1.000
_cell.length_b   1.000
_cell.length_c   1.000
_cell.angle_alpha   90.00
_cell.angle_beta   90.00
_cell.angle_gamma   90.00
#
_symmetry.space_group_name_H-M   'P 1'
#
loop_
_entity.id
_entity.type
_entity.pdbx_description
1 polymer ?
#
loop_
_entity_poly.entity_id
_entity_poly.type
_entity_poly.pdbx_seq_one_letter_code
_entity_poly.pdbx_strand_id
1 'polypeptide(L)' 'MKKHPSVQPCITCTSRAASPRTGHEHVYTLNGSRLRDVVVDGQWLTVSVSDPVPQRAAA' A
#
# COMPACT_ATOMS: atom_id res chain seq x y z
N MET A 1 -29.11 36.27 6.64
CA MET A 1 -27.99 35.65 5.89
C MET A 1 -28.36 34.20 5.57
N LYS A 2 -28.73 33.88 4.32
CA LYS A 2 -29.08 32.50 3.91
C LYS A 2 -27.77 31.72 3.71
N LYS A 3 -27.56 30.64 4.48
CA LYS A 3 -26.41 29.74 4.29
C LYS A 3 -26.71 28.78 3.14
N HIS A 4 -25.86 28.75 2.13
CA HIS A 4 -25.91 27.72 1.10
C HIS A 4 -25.32 26.42 1.67
N PRO A 5 -26.01 25.27 1.54
CA PRO A 5 -25.45 24.00 1.97
C PRO A 5 -24.26 23.64 1.07
N SER A 6 -23.08 23.50 1.66
CA SER A 6 -21.91 22.96 0.97
C SER A 6 -22.11 21.46 0.75
N VAL A 7 -22.01 21.00 -0.49
CA VAL A 7 -21.91 19.57 -0.78
C VAL A 7 -20.57 19.07 -0.23
N GLN A 8 -20.62 18.19 0.77
CA GLN A 8 -19.45 17.44 1.21
C GLN A 8 -19.42 16.08 0.51
N PRO A 9 -18.33 15.75 -0.21
CA PRO A 9 -18.14 14.39 -0.71
C PRO A 9 -17.98 13.43 0.47
N CYS A 10 -18.71 12.32 0.43
CA CYS A 10 -18.58 11.20 1.35
C CYS A 10 -17.89 10.04 0.60
N ILE A 11 -16.92 9.39 1.26
CA ILE A 11 -16.28 8.17 0.73
C ILE A 11 -16.76 7.00 1.58
N THR A 12 -17.34 5.99 0.93
CA THR A 12 -17.64 4.72 1.59
C THR A 12 -16.44 3.80 1.47
N CYS A 13 -15.78 3.51 2.60
CA CYS A 13 -14.70 2.54 2.66
C CYS A 13 -15.25 1.19 3.12
N THR A 14 -14.84 0.11 2.46
CA THR A 14 -15.08 -1.26 2.93
C THR A 14 -13.75 -1.90 3.29
N SER A 15 -13.69 -2.59 4.43
CA SER A 15 -12.54 -3.38 4.85
C SER A 15 -12.96 -4.83 5.02
N ARG A 16 -12.10 -5.76 4.60
CA ARG A 16 -12.23 -7.19 4.85
C ARG A 16 -11.05 -7.62 5.70
N ALA A 17 -11.28 -8.47 6.69
CA ALA A 17 -10.20 -9.10 7.42
C ALA A 17 -9.30 -9.86 6.44
N ALA A 18 -8.05 -9.45 6.32
CA ALA A 18 -7.04 -10.18 5.58
C ALA A 18 -6.50 -11.32 6.45
N SER A 19 -6.10 -12.42 5.81
CA SER A 19 -5.34 -13.46 6.51
C SER A 19 -4.10 -12.84 7.17
N PRO A 20 -3.76 -13.22 8.41
CA PRO A 20 -2.53 -12.77 9.04
C PRO A 20 -1.35 -13.05 8.11
N ARG A 21 -0.56 -12.01 7.82
CA ARG A 21 0.67 -12.19 7.04
C ARG A 21 1.60 -13.09 7.84
N THR A 22 2.07 -14.18 7.22
CA THR A 22 3.05 -15.08 7.83
C THR A 22 4.45 -14.70 7.34
N GLY A 23 5.42 -14.62 8.26
CA GLY A 23 6.80 -14.22 7.95
C GLY A 23 7.08 -12.72 8.07
N HIS A 24 8.19 -12.27 7.47
CA HIS A 24 8.67 -10.88 7.53
C HIS A 24 8.41 -10.08 6.24
N GLU A 25 7.82 -10.72 5.23
CA GLU A 25 7.61 -10.14 3.90
C GLU A 25 6.35 -10.69 3.23
N HIS A 26 5.62 -9.85 2.51
CA HIS A 26 4.52 -10.25 1.63
C HIS A 26 4.48 -9.36 0.38
N VAL A 27 4.54 -9.96 -0.82
CA VAL A 27 4.43 -9.25 -2.11
C VAL A 27 3.06 -9.51 -2.74
N TYR A 28 2.39 -8.47 -3.22
CA TYR A 28 1.07 -8.56 -3.87
C TYR A 28 0.86 -7.45 -4.91
N THR A 29 -0.19 -7.58 -5.72
CA THR A 29 -0.59 -6.58 -6.70
C THR A 29 -1.89 -5.90 -6.25
N LEU A 30 -1.87 -4.57 -6.17
CA LEU A 30 -3.03 -3.74 -5.87
C LEU A 30 -3.20 -2.68 -6.95
N ASN A 31 -4.37 -2.67 -7.61
CA ASN A 31 -4.69 -1.71 -8.69
C ASN A 31 -3.59 -1.62 -9.77
N GLY A 32 -3.00 -2.77 -10.15
CA GLY A 32 -1.93 -2.83 -11.14
C GLY A 32 -0.55 -2.44 -10.64
N SER A 33 -0.42 -1.99 -9.38
CA SER A 33 0.88 -1.70 -8.76
C SER A 33 1.36 -2.88 -7.93
N ARG A 34 2.63 -3.25 -8.10
CA ARG A 34 3.28 -4.27 -7.27
C ARG A 34 3.75 -3.64 -5.96
N LEU A 35 3.27 -4.17 -4.85
CA LEU A 35 3.57 -3.73 -3.50
C LEU A 35 4.25 -4.85 -2.73
N ARG A 36 5.08 -4.45 -1.77
CA ARG A 36 5.75 -5.35 -0.83
C ARG A 36 5.54 -4.79 0.57
N ASP A 37 4.96 -5.60 1.43
CA ASP A 37 4.92 -5.33 2.86
C ASP A 37 6.13 -6.00 3.52
N VAL A 38 6.87 -5.26 4.34
CA VAL A 38 7.98 -5.77 5.15
C VAL A 38 7.80 -5.42 6.61
N VAL A 39 8.28 -6.29 7.50
CA VAL A 39 8.37 -5.99 8.93
C VAL A 39 9.71 -5.34 9.24
N VAL A 40 9.69 -4.09 9.71
CA VAL A 40 10.86 -3.34 10.19
C VAL A 40 10.56 -2.91 11.62
N ASP A 41 11.44 -3.24 12.57
CA ASP A 41 11.27 -2.94 13.99
C ASP A 41 9.91 -3.39 14.58
N GLY A 42 9.39 -4.52 14.10
CA GLY A 42 8.09 -5.07 14.52
C GLY A 42 6.86 -4.36 13.93
N GLN A 43 7.06 -3.38 13.04
CA GLN A 43 6.01 -2.66 12.33
C GLN A 43 5.93 -3.07 10.86
N TRP A 44 4.72 -3.20 10.34
CA TRP A 44 4.50 -3.46 8.92
C TRP A 44 4.59 -2.16 8.11
N LEU A 45 5.47 -2.14 7.12
CA LEU A 45 5.63 -1.05 6.16
C LEU A 45 5.31 -1.54 4.75
N THR A 46 4.46 -0.81 4.03
CA THR A 46 4.18 -1.05 2.60
C THR A 46 5.14 -0.22 1.75
N VAL A 47 5.96 -0.87 0.94
CA VAL A 47 6.86 -0.23 -0.02
C VAL A 47 6.43 -0.52 -1.45
N SER A 48 6.54 0.49 -2.32
CA SER A 48 6.39 0.29 -3.76
C SER A 48 7.56 -0.53 -4.27
N VAL A 49 7.28 -1.59 -5.03
CA VAL A 49 8.33 -2.39 -5.66
C VAL A 49 8.65 -1.74 -7.01
N SER A 50 9.75 -1.01 -7.07
CA SER A 50 10.40 -0.75 -8.36
C SER A 50 11.00 -2.07 -8.86
N ASP A 51 10.90 -2.34 -10.17
CA ASP A 51 11.68 -3.44 -10.74
C ASP A 51 13.16 -3.25 -10.35
N PRO A 52 13.87 -4.33 -9.97
CA PRO A 52 15.27 -4.21 -9.62
C PRO A 52 15.99 -3.56 -10.81
N VAL A 53 16.58 -2.38 -10.57
CA VAL A 53 17.52 -1.79 -11.54
C VAL A 53 18.55 -2.88 -11.80
N PRO A 54 18.70 -3.39 -13.04
CA PRO A 54 19.74 -4.35 -13.33
C PRO A 54 21.04 -3.69 -12.90
N GLN A 55 21.64 -4.21 -11.83
CA GLN A 55 22.90 -3.76 -11.31
C GLN A 55 23.90 -4.10 -12.40
N ARG A 56 24.11 -3.16 -13.32
CA ARG A 56 25.05 -3.29 -14.42
C ARG A 56 26.38 -3.50 -13.73
N ALA A 57 26.85 -4.74 -13.79
CA ALA A 57 28.04 -5.21 -13.09
C ALA A 57 29.12 -4.14 -13.25
N ALA A 58 29.57 -3.57 -12.13
CA ALA A 58 30.78 -2.78 -12.10
C ALA A 58 31.90 -3.75 -12.51
N ALA A 59 32.36 -3.59 -13.75
CA ALA A 59 33.57 -4.21 -14.26
C ALA A 59 34.80 -3.49 -13.69
#